data_AF-A0A8S3BT64-F1
#
_entry.id   AF-A0A8S3BT64-F1
#
_cell.length_a   1.000
_cell.length_b   1.000
_cell.length_c   1.000
_cell.angle_alpha   90.00
_cell.angle_beta   90.00
_cell.angle_gamma   90.00
#
_symmetry.space_group_name_H-M   'P 1'
#
loop_
_entity.id
_entity.type
_entity.pdbx_description
1 polymer ?
#
loop_
_entity_poly.entity_id
_entity_poly.type
_entity_poly.pdbx_seq_one_letter_code
_entity_poly.pdbx_strand_id
1 'polypeptide(L)' 'VELGWTAPTNDGGAKITGYIVEKKPIGGDQWTKALPFTVLDNNVVVSDLPENGEFEFRVKAINKAGEGEPSSSTGRVKIT' A
#
# COMPACT_ATOMS: atom_id res chain seq x y z
N VAL A 1 -7.23 -5.18 -8.57
CA VAL A 1 -6.64 -5.97 -7.46
C VAL A 1 -7.23 -5.50 -6.15
N GLU A 2 -7.82 -6.40 -5.37
CA GLU A 2 -8.36 -6.07 -4.04
C GLU A 2 -7.28 -6.32 -2.97
N LEU A 3 -7.05 -5.33 -2.11
CA LEU A 3 -6.06 -5.39 -1.04
C LEU A 3 -6.75 -5.14 0.30
N GLY A 4 -6.33 -5.87 1.32
CA GLY A 4 -6.75 -5.68 2.71
C GLY A 4 -5.55 -5.85 3.66
N TRP A 5 -5.55 -5.09 4.75
CA TRP A 5 -4.49 -5.13 5.75
C TRP A 5 -5.06 -4.91 7.16
N THR A 6 -4.25 -5.16 8.18
CA THR A 6 -4.56 -4.79 9.56
C THR A 6 -3.84 -3.48 9.91
N ALA A 7 -4.42 -2.71 10.83
CA ALA A 7 -3.73 -1.54 11.37
C ALA A 7 -2.45 -1.99 12.14
N PRO A 8 -1.36 -1.20 12.09
CA PRO A 8 -0.17 -1.48 12.87
C PRO A 8 -0.48 -1.48 14.37
N THR A 9 0.21 -2.34 15.13
CA THR A 9 0.05 -2.46 16.59
C THR A 9 0.61 -1.25 17.34
N ASN A 10 1.52 -0.50 16.72
CA ASN A 10 2.09 0.73 17.25
C ASN A 10 1.88 1.85 16.23
N ASP A 11 1.14 2.89 16.62
CA ASP A 11 0.84 4.06 15.80
C ASP A 11 1.77 5.25 16.10
N GLY A 12 2.86 5.05 16.85
CA GLY A 12 3.78 6.11 17.25
C GLY A 12 3.19 7.09 18.27
N GLY A 13 2.10 6.72 18.96
CA GLY A 13 1.45 7.55 19.98
C GLY A 13 0.45 8.55 19.41
N ALA A 14 -0.01 8.35 18.17
CA ALA A 14 -1.01 9.19 17.54
C ALA A 14 -1.91 8.40 16.59
N LYS A 15 -3.22 8.65 16.69
CA LYS A 15 -4.24 8.01 15.86
C LYS A 15 -3.87 8.05 14.38
N ILE A 16 -4.01 6.91 13.71
CA ILE A 16 -3.91 6.78 12.26
C ILE A 16 -5.02 7.58 11.58
N THR A 17 -4.63 8.41 10.62
CA THR A 17 -5.51 9.26 9.81
C THR A 17 -5.68 8.73 8.39
N GLY A 18 -4.90 7.73 7.98
CA GLY A 18 -5.09 7.01 6.72
C GLY A 18 -3.88 6.17 6.31
N TYR A 19 -3.88 5.73 5.07
CA TYR A 19 -2.89 4.83 4.51
C TYR A 19 -2.46 5.24 3.09
N ILE A 20 -1.17 5.03 2.78
CA ILE A 20 -0.64 5.10 1.41
C ILE A 20 -0.40 3.66 0.95
N VAL A 21 -0.98 3.32 -0.20
CA VAL A 21 -0.70 2.07 -0.89
C VAL A 21 0.36 2.32 -1.94
N GLU A 22 1.43 1.53 -1.90
CA GLU A 22 2.51 1.58 -2.88
C GLU A 22 2.54 0.29 -3.69
N LYS A 23 2.99 0.40 -4.93
CA LYS A 23 3.24 -0.72 -5.86
C LYS A 23 4.66 -0.65 -6.40
N LYS A 24 5.21 -1.82 -6.70
CA LYS A 24 6.50 -1.97 -7.38
C LYS A 24 6.41 -3.11 -8.40
N PRO A 25 6.76 -2.90 -9.68
CA PRO A 25 6.86 -4.00 -10.64
C PRO A 25 7.85 -5.07 -10.17
N ILE A 26 7.57 -6.35 -10.43
CA ILE A 26 8.55 -7.42 -10.19
C ILE A 26 9.80 -7.18 -11.04
N GLY A 27 10.98 -7.26 -10.40
CA GLY A 27 12.26 -6.91 -11.03
C GLY A 27 12.55 -5.40 -11.08
N GLY A 28 11.61 -4.56 -10.62
CA GLY A 28 11.85 -3.14 -10.40
C GLY A 28 12.39 -2.84 -9.01
N ASP A 29 13.06 -1.69 -8.90
CA ASP A 29 13.74 -1.26 -7.67
C ASP A 29 13.01 -0.14 -6.92
N GLN A 30 11.95 0.43 -7.51
CA GLN A 30 11.32 1.65 -6.99
C GLN A 30 9.85 1.42 -6.63
N TRP A 31 9.50 1.75 -5.39
CA TRP A 31 8.12 1.82 -4.93
C TRP A 31 7.50 3.14 -5.39
N THR A 32 6.27 3.06 -5.89
CA THR A 32 5.49 4.23 -6.34
C THR A 32 4.08 4.15 -5.75
N LYS A 33 3.39 5.28 -5.61
CA LYS A 33 2.00 5.27 -5.13
C LYS A 33 1.12 4.48 -6.10
N ALA A 34 0.37 3.52 -5.57
CA ALA A 34 -0.61 2.76 -6.33
C ALA A 34 -1.88 3.58 -6.60
N LEU A 35 -2.18 4.54 -5.71
CA LEU A 35 -3.35 5.42 -5.76
C LEU A 35 -2.93 6.88 -5.56
N PRO A 36 -3.65 7.84 -6.16
CA PRO A 36 -3.33 9.26 -6.01
C PRO A 36 -3.81 9.86 -4.69
N PHE A 37 -4.61 9.12 -3.90
CA PHE A 37 -5.24 9.59 -2.66
C PHE A 37 -4.87 8.70 -1.47
N THR A 38 -5.09 9.23 -0.26
CA THR A 38 -4.98 8.49 1.00
C THR A 38 -6.21 7.62 1.20
N VAL A 39 -5.99 6.36 1.56
CA VAL A 39 -7.06 5.41 1.90
C VAL A 39 -7.41 5.56 3.37
N LEU A 40 -8.69 5.71 3.71
CA LEU A 40 -9.14 5.86 5.10
C LEU A 40 -9.48 4.52 5.76
N ASP A 41 -9.93 3.56 4.96
CA ASP A 41 -10.22 2.20 5.39
C ASP A 41 -8.99 1.29 5.33
N ASN A 42 -9.13 0.09 5.89
CA ASN A 42 -8.10 -0.95 5.89
C ASN A 42 -8.15 -1.87 4.65
N ASN A 43 -8.83 -1.42 3.60
CA ASN A 43 -8.93 -2.13 2.32
C ASN A 43 -9.09 -1.15 1.17
N VAL A 44 -8.74 -1.58 -0.04
CA VAL A 44 -8.94 -0.80 -1.26
C VAL A 44 -8.89 -1.69 -2.50
N VAL A 45 -9.49 -1.20 -3.60
CA VAL A 45 -9.31 -1.75 -4.93
C VAL A 45 -8.32 -0.88 -5.71
N VAL A 46 -7.22 -1.48 -6.16
CA VAL A 46 -6.27 -0.84 -7.09
C VAL A 46 -6.67 -1.20 -8.51
N SER A 47 -7.01 -0.18 -9.30
CA SER A 47 -7.37 -0.24 -10.72
C SER A 47 -6.22 0.20 -11.63
N ASP A 48 -6.45 0.15 -12.95
CA ASP A 48 -5.56 0.73 -13.98
C ASP A 48 -4.12 0.19 -13.94
N LEU A 49 -4.00 -1.11 -13.68
CA LEU A 49 -2.74 -1.83 -13.74
C LEU A 49 -2.58 -2.44 -15.14
N PRO A 50 -1.35 -2.42 -15.72
CA PRO A 50 -1.10 -3.07 -16.99
C PRO A 50 -1.48 -4.54 -16.97
N GLU A 51 -2.24 -4.98 -17.96
CA GLU A 51 -2.59 -6.38 -18.17
C GLU A 51 -1.32 -7.22 -18.27
N ASN A 52 -1.33 -8.43 -17.69
CA ASN A 52 -0.18 -9.33 -17.59
C ASN A 52 1.01 -8.77 -16.79
N GLY A 53 0.88 -7.59 -16.17
CA GLY A 53 1.87 -7.05 -15.26
C GLY A 53 2.00 -7.90 -13.98
N GLU A 54 3.19 -7.86 -13.37
CA GLU A 54 3.43 -8.48 -12.08
C GLU A 54 3.94 -7.41 -11.10
N PHE A 55 3.32 -7.32 -9.93
CA PHE A 55 3.62 -6.28 -8.94
C PHE A 55 3.73 -6.87 -7.54
N GLU A 56 4.45 -6.16 -6.67
CA GLU A 56 4.31 -6.24 -5.23
C GLU A 56 3.60 -4.99 -4.73
N PHE A 57 2.79 -5.14 -3.67
CA PHE A 57 2.13 -4.02 -3.00
C PHE A 57 2.56 -3.95 -1.54
N ARG A 58 2.61 -2.76 -0.97
CA ARG A 58 2.81 -2.54 0.49
C ARG A 58 2.03 -1.31 0.94
N VAL A 59 1.87 -1.16 2.24
CA VAL A 59 1.08 -0.08 2.84
C VAL A 59 1.89 0.68 3.88
N LYS A 60 1.77 2.01 3.91
CA LYS A 60 2.31 2.87 4.98
C LYS A 60 1.15 3.53 5.72
N ALA A 61 1.14 3.46 7.05
CA ALA A 61 0.17 4.19 7.86
C ALA A 61 0.57 5.67 7.97
N ILE A 62 -0.41 6.56 8.05
CA ILE A 62 -0.21 8.00 8.24
C ILE A 62 -0.84 8.39 9.58
N ASN A 63 -0.13 9.21 10.35
CA ASN A 63 -0.67 9.90 11.52
C ASN A 63 -0.26 11.38 11.49
N LYS A 64 -0.49 12.13 12.58
CA LYS A 64 -0.11 13.55 12.67
C LYS A 64 1.39 13.83 12.54
N ALA A 65 2.24 12.84 12.79
CA ALA A 65 3.70 12.94 12.65
C ALA A 65 4.18 12.66 11.21
N GLY A 66 3.31 12.09 10.36
CA GLY A 66 3.59 11.79 8.96
C GLY A 66 3.41 10.32 8.62
N GLU A 67 4.15 9.87 7.61
CA GLU A 67 4.16 8.47 7.16
C GLU A 67 5.00 7.60 8.09
N GLY A 68 4.48 6.44 8.48
CA GLY A 68 5.22 5.41 9.19
C GLY A 68 6.02 4.49 8.26
N GLU A 69 6.67 3.50 8.86
CA GLU A 69 7.36 2.44 8.12
C GLU A 69 6.39 1.62 7.26
N PRO A 70 6.84 1.12 6.10
CA PRO A 70 6.02 0.27 5.26
C PRO A 70 5.76 -1.10 5.89
N SER A 71 4.61 -1.68 5.58
CA SER A 71 4.31 -3.09 5.83
C SER A 71 5.24 -4.01 5.05
N SER A 72 5.22 -5.30 5.40
CA SER A 72 5.65 -6.35 4.47
C SER A 72 4.86 -6.24 3.16
N SER A 73 5.50 -6.60 2.04
CA SER A 73 4.83 -6.61 0.75
C SER A 73 3.96 -7.85 0.57
N THR A 74 3.02 -7.79 -0.37
CA THR A 74 2.09 -8.88 -0.73
C THR A 74 2.74 -10.09 -1.42
N GLY A 75 4.05 -10.07 -1.66
CA GLY A 75 4.67 -10.96 -2.66
C GLY A 75 4.16 -10.66 -4.08
N ARG A 76 4.47 -11.55 -5.04
CA ARG A 76 4.08 -11.41 -6.45
C ARG A 76 2.57 -11.52 -6.62
N VAL A 77 1.98 -10.46 -7.16
CA VAL A 77 0.59 -10.40 -7.62
C VAL A 77 0.59 -10.24 -9.14
N LYS A 78 0.03 -11.22 -9.85
CA LYS A 78 -0.12 -11.18 -11.31
C LYS A 78 -1.45 -10.56 -11.70
N ILE A 79 -1.43 -9.62 -12.65
CA ILE A 79 -2.61 -8.97 -13.20
C ILE A 79 -3.13 -9.81 -14.37
N THR A 80 -4.40 -10.21 -14.28
CA THR A 80 -5.13 -11.01 -15.27
C THR A 80 -6.45 -10.35 -15.60
#